data_AF-A0A439KPV6-F1
#
_entry.id   AF-A0A439KPV6-F1
#
_cell.length_a   1.000
_cell.length_b   1.000
_cell.length_c   1.000
_cell.angle_alpha   90.00
_cell.angle_beta   90.00
_cell.angle_gamma   90.00
#
_symmetry.space_group_name_H-M   'P 1'
#
loop_
_entity.id
_entity.type
_entity.pdbx_description
1 polymer ?
#
loop_
_entity_poly.entity_id
_entity_poly.type
_entity_poly.pdbx_seq_one_letter_code
_entity_poly.pdbx_strand_id
1 'polypeptide(L)'
;MIRDFCQERGFSPRIRHVQAIWPDGKYENWRVYCFADPASASAFIDHFGGVMFDPKRDRENGRARGVWRRSGEYTRILDLGPLSVPEILRN
;
A
#
# COMPACT_ATOMS: atom_id res chain seq x y z
N MET A 1 -9.98 13.25 -1.75
CA MET A 1 -8.63 12.95 -1.20
C MET A 1 -8.74 11.71 -0.30
N ILE A 2 -7.65 11.00 0.05
CA ILE A 2 -7.72 9.81 0.95
C ILE A 2 -8.41 10.13 2.29
N ARG A 3 -8.12 11.31 2.85
CA ARG A 3 -8.74 11.77 4.10
C ARG A 3 -10.27 11.84 4.00
N ASP A 4 -10.78 12.45 2.94
CA ASP A 4 -12.22 12.68 2.75
C ASP A 4 -12.94 11.34 2.55
N PHE A 5 -12.37 10.44 1.74
CA PHE A 5 -12.91 9.08 1.54
C PHE A 5 -13.07 8.33 2.86
N CYS A 6 -12.06 8.41 3.73
CA CYS A 6 -12.10 7.78 5.04
C CYS A 6 -13.14 8.45 5.94
N GLN A 7 -13.22 9.78 5.94
CA GLN A 7 -14.17 10.52 6.77
C GLN A 7 -15.63 10.22 6.39
N GLU A 8 -15.96 10.23 5.10
CA GLU A 8 -17.30 9.92 4.59
C GLU A 8 -17.77 8.51 4.96
N ARG A 9 -16.84 7.56 5.07
CA ARG A 9 -17.11 6.15 5.39
C ARG A 9 -16.91 5.81 6.87
N GLY A 10 -16.57 6.80 7.71
CA GLY A 10 -16.28 6.57 9.12
C GLY A 10 -15.03 5.72 9.38
N PHE A 11 -14.13 5.60 8.40
CA PHE A 11 -12.90 4.85 8.54
C PHE A 11 -11.85 5.64 9.32
N SER A 12 -11.20 4.96 10.27
CA SER A 12 -10.10 5.51 11.07
C SER A 12 -8.82 4.65 10.93
N PRO A 13 -8.27 4.50 9.70
CA PRO A 13 -7.13 3.63 9.48
C PRO A 13 -5.88 4.15 10.19
N ARG A 14 -5.08 3.24 10.75
CA ARG A 14 -3.75 3.57 11.25
C ARG A 14 -2.79 3.67 10.08
N ILE A 15 -2.15 4.82 9.93
CA ILE A 15 -1.16 5.03 8.87
C ILE A 15 0.21 4.54 9.35
N ARG A 16 0.89 3.80 8.48
CA ARG A 16 2.27 3.35 8.66
C ARG A 16 3.09 3.68 7.42
N HIS A 17 4.37 3.96 7.63
CA HIS A 17 5.35 4.11 6.56
C HIS A 17 6.21 2.85 6.54
N VAL A 18 6.37 2.27 5.36
CA VAL A 18 7.21 1.08 5.15
C VAL A 18 8.06 1.27 3.91
N GLN A 19 9.25 0.68 3.91
CA GLN A 19 10.09 0.51 2.74
C GLN A 19 9.78 -0.86 2.14
N ALA A 20 9.09 -0.86 1.00
CA ALA A 20 8.90 -2.05 0.19
C ALA A 20 10.21 -2.38 -0.52
N ILE A 21 10.73 -3.60 -0.36
CA ILE A 21 12.00 -4.04 -0.95
C ILE A 21 11.74 -5.29 -1.79
N TRP A 22 12.18 -5.29 -3.04
CA TRP A 22 12.05 -6.41 -3.97
C TRP A 22 13.31 -7.28 -4.03
N PRO A 23 13.22 -8.51 -4.55
CA PRO A 23 14.37 -9.42 -4.66
C PRO A 23 15.54 -8.87 -5.48
N ASP A 24 15.26 -8.00 -6.44
CA ASP A 24 16.28 -7.31 -7.26
C ASP A 24 16.98 -6.15 -6.53
N GLY A 25 16.65 -5.93 -5.25
CA GLY A 25 17.22 -4.88 -4.41
C GLY A 25 16.58 -3.51 -4.61
N LYS A 26 15.62 -3.36 -5.54
CA LYS A 26 14.86 -2.12 -5.67
C LYS A 26 13.98 -1.91 -4.45
N TYR A 27 13.77 -0.64 -4.09
CA TYR A 27 12.93 -0.30 -2.97
C TYR A 27 12.10 0.95 -3.22
N GLU A 28 10.96 1.04 -2.53
CA GLU A 28 10.08 2.21 -2.53
C GLU A 28 9.54 2.49 -1.13
N ASN A 29 9.29 3.76 -0.84
CA ASN A 29 8.60 4.15 0.39
C ASN A 29 7.09 4.16 0.17
N TRP A 30 6.38 3.35 0.95
CA TRP A 30 4.94 3.14 0.86
C TRP A 30 4.24 3.63 2.12
N ARG A 31 3.01 4.13 1.93
CA ARG A 31 2.06 4.38 3.01
C ARG A 31 1.08 3.22 3.08
N VAL A 32 1.03 2.56 4.23
CA VAL A 32 0.06 1.49 4.50
C VAL A 32 -1.05 2.05 5.37
N TYR A 33 -2.28 1.90 4.89
CA TYR A 33 -3.50 2.25 5.62
C TYR A 33 -4.07 0.99 6.25
N CYS A 34 -3.85 0.83 7.56
CA CYS A 34 -4.30 -0.36 8.29
C CYS A 34 -5.72 -0.15 8.81
N PHE A 35 -6.69 -0.86 8.21
CA PHE A 35 -8.08 -0.87 8.62
C PHE A 35 -8.36 -1.91 9.72
N ALA A 36 -9.47 -1.73 10.44
CA ALA A 36 -9.88 -2.65 11.50
C ALA A 36 -10.40 -3.99 10.96
N ASP A 37 -10.96 -3.97 9.75
CA ASP A 37 -11.57 -5.13 9.10
C ASP A 37 -11.13 -5.25 7.63
N PRO A 38 -11.18 -6.47 7.04
CA PRO A 38 -10.79 -6.71 5.66
C PRO A 38 -11.67 -6.01 4.61
N ALA A 39 -12.96 -5.79 4.90
CA ALA A 39 -13.89 -5.21 3.94
C ALA A 39 -13.58 -3.74 3.68
N SER A 40 -13.24 -2.99 4.74
CA SER A 40 -12.75 -1.61 4.64
C SER A 40 -11.44 -1.50 3.85
N ALA A 41 -10.51 -2.46 4.04
CA ALA A 41 -9.28 -2.51 3.26
C ALA A 41 -9.53 -2.82 1.78
N SER A 42 -10.45 -3.74 1.47
CA SER A 42 -10.88 -4.02 0.11
C SER A 42 -11.48 -2.79 -0.56
N ALA A 43 -12.44 -2.13 0.10
CA ALA A 43 -13.08 -0.93 -0.42
C ALA A 43 -12.07 0.22 -0.67
N PHE A 44 -11.02 0.30 0.14
CA PHE A 44 -9.93 1.25 -0.07
C PHE A 44 -9.12 0.93 -1.33
N ILE A 45 -8.76 -0.35 -1.53
CA ILE A 45 -8.03 -0.81 -2.71
C ILE A 45 -8.87 -0.65 -3.97
N ASP A 46 -10.17 -0.97 -3.91
CA ASP A 46 -11.08 -0.82 -5.05
C ASP A 46 -11.19 0.65 -5.49
N HIS A 47 -11.08 1.59 -4.55
CA HIS A 47 -11.19 3.01 -4.83
C HIS A 47 -9.87 3.68 -5.24
N PHE A 48 -8.75 3.34 -4.58
CA PHE A 48 -7.45 4.00 -4.80
C PHE A 48 -6.42 3.15 -5.53
N GLY A 49 -6.70 1.87 -5.76
CA GLY A 49 -5.70 0.90 -6.17
C GLY A 49 -4.74 0.51 -5.05
N GLY A 50 -3.57 0.01 -5.43
CA GLY A 50 -2.52 -0.42 -4.51
C GLY A 50 -2.51 -1.93 -4.26
N VAL A 51 -1.91 -2.35 -3.15
CA VAL A 51 -1.69 -3.78 -2.85
C VAL A 51 -2.08 -4.07 -1.41
N MET A 52 -2.74 -5.22 -1.21
CA MET A 52 -3.08 -5.72 0.11
C MET A 52 -1.81 -5.94 0.95
N PHE A 53 -1.85 -5.47 2.20
CA PHE A 53 -0.81 -5.68 3.19
C PHE A 53 -1.36 -6.61 4.29
N ASP A 54 -0.79 -7.81 4.41
CA ASP A 54 -1.12 -8.78 5.45
C ASP A 54 -0.07 -8.70 6.57
N PRO A 55 -0.39 -8.15 7.75
CA PRO A 55 0.58 -7.99 8.83
C PRO A 55 1.13 -9.32 9.37
N LYS A 56 0.47 -10.46 9.16
CA LYS A 56 1.02 -11.77 9.57
C LYS A 56 2.17 -12.20 8.66
N ARG A 57 2.03 -11.94 7.36
CA ARG A 57 3.00 -12.36 6.34
C ARG A 57 4.08 -11.30 6.13
N ASP A 58 3.66 -10.04 5.99
CA ASP A 58 4.47 -8.95 5.48
C ASP A 58 5.34 -8.26 6.54
N ARG A 59 5.13 -8.61 7.81
CA ARG A 59 5.81 -7.99 8.96
C ARG A 59 6.97 -8.82 9.51
N GLU A 60 7.38 -9.87 8.80
CA GLU A 60 8.44 -10.80 9.23
C GLU A 60 8.25 -11.28 10.68
N ASN A 61 7.05 -11.80 11.00
CA ASN A 61 6.68 -12.19 12.37
C ASN A 61 6.80 -11.05 13.41
N GLY A 62 6.55 -9.80 12.98
CA GLY A 62 6.63 -8.61 13.82
C GLY A 62 8.03 -7.99 13.95
N ARG A 63 9.05 -8.55 13.29
CA ARG A 63 10.43 -8.06 13.35
C ARG A 63 10.69 -6.89 12.40
N ALA A 64 9.97 -6.80 11.30
CA ALA A 64 10.14 -5.72 10.35
C ALA A 64 9.37 -4.47 10.80
N ARG A 65 10.06 -3.58 11.53
CA ARG A 65 9.57 -2.25 11.86
C ARG A 65 9.85 -1.30 10.69
N GLY A 66 9.01 -1.38 9.67
CA GLY A 66 9.07 -0.46 8.52
C GLY A 66 9.74 -1.04 7.28
N VAL A 67 10.00 -2.34 7.21
CA VAL A 67 10.38 -3.02 5.97
C VAL A 67 9.24 -3.94 5.55
N TRP A 68 8.94 -3.97 4.25
CA TRP A 68 8.04 -4.92 3.65
C TRP A 68 8.78 -5.64 2.53
N ARG A 69 9.22 -6.89 2.78
CA ARG A 69 9.84 -7.70 1.73
C ARG A 69 8.78 -8.19 0.76
N ARG A 70 8.87 -7.71 -0.48
CA ARG A 70 7.97 -8.05 -1.57
C ARG A 70 8.41 -9.36 -2.21
N SER A 71 7.45 -10.13 -2.69
CA SER A 71 7.67 -11.28 -3.56
C SER A 71 7.35 -10.92 -5.01
N GLY A 72 8.11 -11.47 -5.97
CA GLY A 72 7.88 -11.26 -7.40
C GLY A 72 8.66 -10.07 -7.98
N GLU A 73 8.30 -9.68 -9.20
CA GLU A 73 8.97 -8.59 -9.90
C GLU A 73 8.55 -7.22 -9.37
N TYR A 74 9.46 -6.25 -9.53
CA TYR A 74 9.18 -4.86 -9.21
C TYR A 74 8.15 -4.27 -10.16
N THR A 75 7.07 -3.73 -9.59
CA THR A 75 6.07 -2.94 -10.29
C THR A 75 5.93 -1.61 -9.57
N ARG A 76 6.12 -0.49 -10.29
CA ARG A 76 5.98 0.86 -9.73
C ARG A 76 4.56 1.06 -9.22
N ILE A 77 4.43 1.63 -8.02
CA ILE A 77 3.10 1.92 -7.44
C ILE A 77 2.27 2.88 -8.31
N LEU A 78 2.92 3.77 -9.07
CA LEU A 78 2.27 4.72 -9.99
C LEU A 78 1.61 4.04 -11.20
N ASP A 79 1.96 2.77 -11.44
CA ASP A 79 1.37 1.95 -12.48
C ASP A 79 0.28 1.03 -11.93
N LEU A 80 -0.03 1.12 -10.62
CA LEU A 80 -1.07 0.36 -9.95
C LEU A 80 -2.33 1.22 -9.74
N GLY A 81 -3.45 0.77 -10.31
CA GLY A 81 -4.78 1.35 -10.08
C GLY A 81 -5.26 2.32 -11.18
N PRO A 82 -6.50 2.83 -11.06
CA PRO A 82 -7.15 3.67 -12.08
C PRO A 82 -6.56 5.08 -12.17
N LEU A 83 -5.70 5.47 -11.22
CA LEU A 83 -4.94 6.72 -11.23
C LEU A 83 -3.54 6.52 -11.84
N SER A 84 -3.42 5.64 -12.84
CA SER A 84 -2.16 5.44 -13.54
C SER A 84 -1.65 6.79 -14.03
N VAL A 85 -0.47 7.19 -13.56
CA VAL A 85 0.12 8.48 -13.94
C VAL A 85 0.34 8.46 -15.46
N PRO A 86 -0.17 9.43 -16.23
CA PRO A 86 0.08 9.50 -17.67
C PRO A 86 1.57 9.35 -17.98
N GLU A 87 1.89 8.67 -19.07
CA GLU A 87 3.27 8.33 -19.43
C GLU A 87 4.19 9.55 -19.47
N ILE A 88 3.66 10.71 -19.87
CA ILE A 88 4.38 12.00 -19.92
C ILE A 88 4.84 12.51 -18.55
N LEU A 89 4.29 11.96 -17.46
CA LEU A 89 4.61 12.29 -16.07
C LEU A 89 5.37 11.16 -15.36
N ARG A 90 5.67 10.06 -16.06
CA ARG A 90 6.50 8.95 -15.54
C ARG A 90 7.97 9.26 -15.84
N ASN A 91 8.68 9.91 -14.90
CA ASN A 91 10.14 10.10 -14.98
C ASN A 91 10.91 8.78 -14.82
#